data_AF-A0A9D8K7M9-F1
#
_entry.id   AF-A0A9D8K7M9-F1
#
_cell.length_a   1.000
_cell.length_b   1.000
_cell.length_c   1.000
_cell.angle_alpha   90.00
_cell.angle_beta   90.00
_cell.angle_gamma   90.00
#
_symmetry.space_group_name_H-M   'P 1'
#
loop_
_entity.id
_entity.type
_entity.pdbx_description
1 polymer ?
#
loop_
_entity_poly.entity_id
_entity_poly.type
_entity_poly.pdbx_seq_one_letter_code
_entity_poly.pdbx_strand_id
1 'polypeptide(L)'
;MNRRFGVHGPQPALAQLFTEGLDQLQPLRNHTLSRVEELRPLILRHSTRQRINPMLVAAVLFDEMHHAKPGEDSALAVRSGLFQTQGPAQLSVGEMVKQGLLPTNATPEQILEARLQLLDPDHNVELLVGKFARLAYKLGLPRHRTLMASGHPRDAKALATLAYLHNGKLDYPARILRYMQDPALHALIYGTRQSVTSPLI
;
A
#
# COMPACT_ATOMS: atom_id res chain seq x y z
N MET A 1 -26.57 26.19 -39.60
CA MET A 1 -27.01 24.90 -39.04
C MET A 1 -25.79 24.01 -38.80
N ASN A 2 -25.62 23.56 -37.56
CA ASN A 2 -24.43 22.89 -37.02
C ASN A 2 -24.10 21.54 -37.67
N ARG A 3 -22.83 21.33 -38.03
CA ARG A 3 -22.26 20.01 -38.36
C ARG A 3 -22.03 19.22 -37.06
N ARG A 4 -22.71 18.09 -36.89
CA ARG A 4 -22.37 17.05 -35.91
C ARG A 4 -21.43 16.06 -36.59
N PHE A 5 -20.15 16.09 -36.22
CA PHE A 5 -19.21 15.01 -36.54
C PHE A 5 -19.36 13.92 -35.48
N GLY A 6 -20.08 12.86 -35.81
CA GLY A 6 -20.16 11.64 -35.02
C GLY A 6 -19.98 10.45 -35.94
N VAL A 7 -18.72 10.05 -36.16
CA VAL A 7 -18.39 8.78 -36.81
C VAL A 7 -17.51 8.02 -35.83
N HIS A 8 -18.13 7.27 -34.93
CA HIS A 8 -17.47 6.13 -34.33
C HIS A 8 -17.97 4.91 -35.11
N GLY A 9 -17.13 4.41 -36.01
CA GLY A 9 -17.30 3.06 -36.54
C GLY A 9 -17.25 2.04 -35.39
N PRO A 10 -17.75 0.81 -35.59
CA PRO A 10 -17.68 -0.24 -34.58
C PRO A 10 -16.22 -0.37 -34.10
N GLN A 11 -16.04 -0.26 -32.79
CA GLN A 11 -14.73 -0.27 -32.15
C GLN A 11 -14.01 -1.58 -32.54
N PRO A 12 -12.74 -1.54 -32.96
CA PRO A 12 -12.01 -2.74 -33.37
C PRO A 12 -12.05 -3.79 -32.24
N ALA A 13 -12.19 -5.08 -32.58
CA ALA A 13 -12.33 -6.16 -31.59
C ALA A 13 -11.20 -6.18 -30.54
N LEU A 14 -9.98 -5.77 -30.91
CA LEU A 14 -8.87 -5.60 -29.97
C LEU A 14 -9.13 -4.47 -28.95
N ALA A 15 -9.67 -3.33 -29.40
CA ALA A 15 -10.02 -2.23 -28.51
C ALA A 15 -11.22 -2.57 -27.60
N GLN A 16 -12.14 -3.45 -28.05
CA GLN A 16 -13.19 -4.01 -27.20
C GLN A 16 -12.61 -4.93 -26.12
N LEU A 17 -11.68 -5.83 -26.47
CA LEU A 17 -10.97 -6.69 -25.49
C LEU A 17 -10.19 -5.87 -24.44
N PHE A 18 -9.55 -4.76 -24.84
CA PHE A 18 -8.91 -3.86 -23.88
C PHE A 18 -9.91 -3.15 -22.96
N THR A 19 -11.08 -2.78 -23.47
CA THR A 19 -12.13 -2.10 -22.69
C THR A 19 -12.82 -3.07 -21.73
N GLU A 20 -13.14 -4.28 -22.18
CA GLU A 20 -13.70 -5.36 -21.34
C GLU A 20 -12.70 -5.83 -20.27
N GLY A 21 -11.40 -5.89 -20.58
CA GLY A 21 -10.35 -6.17 -19.62
C GLY A 21 -10.17 -5.05 -18.58
N LEU A 22 -10.30 -3.79 -18.98
CA LEU A 22 -10.29 -2.63 -18.07
C LEU A 22 -11.51 -2.62 -17.14
N ASP A 23 -12.69 -2.97 -17.66
CA ASP A 23 -13.93 -3.06 -16.89
C ASP A 23 -13.92 -4.24 -15.91
N GLN A 24 -13.23 -5.35 -16.22
CA GLN A 24 -13.04 -6.47 -15.28
C GLN A 24 -12.00 -6.18 -14.18
N LEU A 25 -11.01 -5.32 -14.45
CA LEU A 25 -10.00 -4.90 -13.46
C LEU A 25 -10.50 -3.79 -12.53
N GLN A 26 -11.54 -3.07 -12.92
CA GLN A 26 -12.12 -1.99 -12.11
C GLN A 26 -12.76 -2.51 -10.80
N PRO A 27 -13.50 -3.64 -10.78
CA PRO A 27 -13.93 -4.30 -9.54
C PRO A 27 -12.78 -4.64 -8.60
N LEU A 28 -11.70 -5.23 -9.11
CA LEU A 28 -10.53 -5.58 -8.30
C LEU A 28 -9.88 -4.32 -7.72
N ARG A 29 -9.66 -3.30 -8.56
CA ARG A 29 -9.12 -2.00 -8.12
C ARG A 29 -10.00 -1.35 -7.05
N ASN A 30 -11.31 -1.32 -7.25
CA ASN A 30 -12.26 -0.73 -6.30
C ASN A 30 -12.27 -1.50 -4.97
N HIS A 31 -12.22 -2.84 -5.03
CA HIS A 31 -12.08 -3.66 -3.84
C HIS A 31 -10.78 -3.38 -3.08
N THR A 32 -9.65 -3.28 -3.78
CA THR A 32 -8.36 -2.89 -3.17
C THR A 32 -8.45 -1.50 -2.54
N LEU A 33 -9.07 -0.53 -3.21
CA LEU A 33 -9.26 0.81 -2.65
C LEU A 33 -10.10 0.78 -1.37
N SER A 34 -11.19 0.00 -1.33
CA SER A 34 -12.01 -0.14 -0.11
C SER A 34 -11.20 -0.73 1.05
N ARG A 35 -10.37 -1.76 0.80
CA ARG A 35 -9.48 -2.32 1.83
C ARG A 35 -8.46 -1.29 2.34
N VAL A 36 -7.89 -0.47 1.44
CA VAL A 36 -6.99 0.62 1.84
C VAL A 36 -7.75 1.70 2.63
N GLU A 37 -9.03 1.93 2.33
CA GLU A 37 -9.88 2.89 3.04
C GLU A 37 -10.09 2.46 4.49
N GLU A 38 -10.33 1.17 4.73
CA GLU A 38 -10.44 0.59 6.08
C GLU A 38 -9.14 0.80 6.89
N LEU A 39 -7.97 0.74 6.24
CA LEU A 39 -6.68 0.96 6.90
C LEU A 39 -6.29 2.43 7.05
N ARG A 40 -7.02 3.36 6.42
CA ARG A 40 -6.72 4.81 6.45
C ARG A 40 -6.39 5.35 7.85
N PRO A 41 -7.20 5.14 8.91
CA PRO A 41 -6.89 5.69 10.23
C PRO A 41 -5.56 5.17 10.77
N LEU A 42 -5.23 3.91 10.51
CA LEU A 42 -3.99 3.26 10.95
C LEU A 42 -2.79 3.82 10.17
N ILE A 43 -2.94 3.95 8.84
CA ILE A 43 -1.93 4.55 7.95
C ILE A 43 -1.60 5.96 8.44
N LEU A 44 -2.60 6.80 8.65
CA LEU A 44 -2.40 8.19 9.07
C LEU A 44 -1.78 8.28 10.46
N ARG A 45 -2.27 7.52 11.43
CA ARG A 45 -1.78 7.52 12.81
C ARG A 45 -0.30 7.13 12.89
N HIS A 46 0.07 5.99 12.30
CA HIS A 46 1.45 5.50 12.36
C HIS A 46 2.39 6.35 11.52
N SER A 47 1.98 6.75 10.32
CA SER A 47 2.77 7.63 9.45
C SER A 47 3.08 8.97 10.12
N THR A 48 2.10 9.57 10.78
CA THR A 48 2.29 10.84 11.52
C THR A 48 3.29 10.68 12.66
N ARG A 49 3.14 9.62 13.47
CA ARG A 49 4.03 9.35 14.61
C ARG A 49 5.50 9.17 14.19
N GLN A 50 5.75 8.54 13.05
CA GLN A 50 7.09 8.22 12.55
C GLN A 50 7.60 9.19 11.46
N ARG A 51 6.79 10.20 11.08
CA ARG A 51 7.05 11.15 9.98
C ARG A 51 7.34 10.48 8.63
N ILE A 52 6.63 9.40 8.36
CA ILE A 52 6.65 8.71 7.06
C ILE A 52 5.54 9.27 6.17
N ASN A 53 5.77 9.31 4.86
CA ASN A 53 4.76 9.78 3.93
C ASN A 53 3.59 8.76 3.87
N PRO A 54 2.37 9.13 4.26
CA PRO A 54 1.24 8.20 4.24
C PRO A 54 0.88 7.72 2.82
N MET A 55 1.20 8.48 1.77
CA MET A 55 1.02 8.01 0.40
C MET A 55 2.01 6.91 0.02
N LEU A 56 3.24 6.91 0.56
CA LEU A 56 4.17 5.79 0.33
C LEU A 56 3.58 4.50 0.93
N VAL A 57 3.07 4.59 2.15
CA VAL A 57 2.47 3.46 2.87
C VAL A 57 1.22 2.96 2.14
N ALA A 58 0.33 3.88 1.77
CA ALA A 58 -0.90 3.55 1.04
C ALA A 58 -0.61 2.94 -0.34
N ALA A 59 0.36 3.48 -1.09
CA ALA A 59 0.75 2.95 -2.39
C ALA A 59 1.32 1.53 -2.31
N VAL A 60 2.13 1.25 -1.28
CA VAL A 60 2.67 -0.09 -1.03
C VAL A 60 1.56 -1.06 -0.64
N LEU A 61 0.71 -0.70 0.33
CA LEU A 61 -0.44 -1.54 0.71
C LEU A 61 -1.37 -1.80 -0.48
N PHE A 62 -1.61 -0.79 -1.32
CA PHE A 62 -2.41 -0.94 -2.53
C PHE A 62 -1.76 -1.93 -3.49
N ASP A 63 -0.47 -1.78 -3.82
CA ASP A 63 0.23 -2.69 -4.74
C ASP A 63 0.26 -4.13 -4.20
N GLU A 64 0.59 -4.33 -2.93
CA GLU A 64 0.65 -5.65 -2.31
C GLU A 64 -0.75 -6.31 -2.28
N MET A 65 -1.81 -5.60 -1.89
CA MET A 65 -3.18 -6.13 -1.90
C MET A 65 -3.73 -6.36 -3.32
N HIS A 66 -3.32 -5.55 -4.30
CA HIS A 66 -3.77 -5.69 -5.68
C HIS A 66 -3.18 -6.92 -6.36
N HIS A 67 -1.97 -7.32 -5.96
CA HIS A 67 -1.25 -8.48 -6.49
C HIS A 67 -1.28 -9.70 -5.56
N ALA A 68 -1.88 -9.60 -4.37
CA ALA A 68 -2.01 -10.70 -3.43
C ALA A 68 -2.77 -11.86 -4.08
N LYS A 69 -2.25 -13.08 -3.94
CA LYS A 69 -2.93 -14.26 -4.47
C LYS A 69 -4.10 -14.63 -3.55
N PRO A 70 -5.24 -15.09 -4.09
CA PRO A 70 -6.35 -15.58 -3.27
C PRO A 70 -5.88 -16.67 -2.29
N GLY A 71 -6.10 -16.47 -0.99
CA GLY A 71 -5.79 -17.44 0.07
C GLY A 71 -4.49 -17.23 0.85
N GLU A 72 -3.62 -16.28 0.46
CA GLU A 72 -2.36 -15.98 1.18
C GLU A 72 -2.59 -15.46 2.62
N ASP A 73 -3.72 -14.76 2.87
CA ASP A 73 -4.07 -14.18 4.17
C ASP A 73 -4.84 -15.15 5.10
N SER A 74 -5.02 -16.41 4.71
CA SER A 74 -5.73 -17.40 5.53
C SER A 74 -4.91 -17.81 6.76
N ALA A 75 -5.55 -17.83 7.94
CA ALA A 75 -4.93 -18.33 9.18
C ALA A 75 -4.37 -19.77 9.03
N LEU A 76 -4.94 -20.59 8.14
CA LEU A 76 -4.44 -21.93 7.83
C LEU A 76 -3.17 -21.91 6.95
N ALA A 77 -3.07 -20.97 6.00
CA ALA A 77 -1.87 -20.77 5.18
C ALA A 77 -0.70 -20.19 6.01
N VAL A 78 -1.02 -19.33 6.98
CA VAL A 78 -0.08 -18.72 7.93
C VAL A 78 0.46 -19.74 8.94
N ARG A 79 -0.40 -20.63 9.46
CA ARG A 79 -0.02 -21.69 10.41
C ARG A 79 0.82 -22.80 9.76
N SER A 80 0.64 -23.06 8.47
CA SER A 80 1.43 -24.06 7.74
C SER A 80 2.82 -23.57 7.31
N GLY A 81 3.09 -22.26 7.41
CA GLY A 81 4.39 -21.68 7.02
C GLY A 81 4.66 -21.67 5.52
N LEU A 82 3.62 -21.87 4.69
CA LEU A 82 3.71 -21.91 3.23
C LEU A 82 4.14 -20.56 2.62
N PHE A 83 3.89 -19.45 3.32
CA PHE A 83 4.26 -18.11 2.88
C PHE A 83 5.12 -17.41 3.95
N GLN A 84 6.26 -16.85 3.51
CA GLN A 84 7.23 -16.19 4.40
C GLN A 84 6.82 -14.76 4.79
N THR A 85 5.85 -14.19 4.08
CA THR A 85 5.32 -12.82 4.23
C THR A 85 3.83 -12.87 4.52
N GLN A 86 3.34 -11.97 5.37
CA GLN A 86 1.99 -12.06 5.93
C GLN A 86 1.32 -10.69 5.99
N GLY A 87 -0.01 -10.72 5.86
CA GLY A 87 -0.89 -9.57 5.99
C GLY A 87 -0.76 -8.56 4.84
N PRO A 88 -1.43 -7.40 4.97
CA PRO A 88 -1.65 -6.48 3.85
C PRO A 88 -0.36 -5.84 3.31
N ALA A 89 0.71 -5.74 4.10
CA ALA A 89 2.02 -5.26 3.67
C ALA A 89 3.02 -6.38 3.35
N GLN A 90 2.59 -7.65 3.34
CA GLN A 90 3.44 -8.81 3.06
C GLN A 90 4.76 -8.76 3.85
N LEU A 91 4.67 -8.59 5.18
CA LEU A 91 5.83 -8.51 6.06
C LEU A 91 6.18 -9.86 6.67
N SER A 92 7.47 -10.11 6.89
CA SER A 92 7.94 -11.32 7.55
C SER A 92 8.31 -11.06 9.01
N VAL A 93 8.33 -12.13 9.80
CA VAL A 93 8.81 -12.11 11.20
C VAL A 93 10.24 -11.56 11.30
N GLY A 94 11.06 -11.74 10.26
CA GLY A 94 12.41 -11.17 10.22
C GLY A 94 12.43 -9.64 10.26
N GLU A 95 11.36 -8.96 9.83
CA GLU A 95 11.26 -7.51 10.00
C GLU A 95 10.99 -7.12 11.46
N MET A 96 10.23 -7.92 12.22
CA MET A 96 10.04 -7.71 13.66
C MET A 96 11.37 -7.81 14.40
N VAL A 97 12.22 -8.78 14.04
CA VAL A 97 13.59 -8.90 14.58
C VAL A 97 14.43 -7.66 14.25
N LYS A 98 14.40 -7.19 13.00
CA LYS A 98 15.16 -5.98 12.59
C LYS A 98 14.72 -4.71 13.32
N GLN A 99 13.50 -4.68 13.84
CA GLN A 99 12.95 -3.56 14.62
C GLN A 99 13.05 -3.78 16.14
N GLY A 100 13.59 -4.91 16.59
CA GLY A 100 13.73 -5.23 18.02
C GLY A 100 12.43 -5.67 18.69
N LEU A 101 11.40 -6.02 17.91
CA LEU A 101 10.10 -6.48 18.41
C LEU A 101 10.09 -8.00 18.67
N LEU A 102 11.08 -8.72 18.15
CA LEU A 102 11.28 -10.15 18.38
C LEU A 102 12.78 -10.43 18.58
N PRO A 103 13.19 -11.26 19.57
CA PRO A 103 14.59 -11.60 19.75
C PRO A 103 15.15 -12.40 18.57
N THR A 104 16.46 -12.28 18.32
CA THR A 104 17.15 -13.00 17.24
C THR A 104 17.17 -14.51 17.42
N ASN A 105 16.99 -14.99 18.66
CA ASN A 105 16.93 -16.39 19.06
C ASN A 105 15.53 -16.80 19.53
N ALA A 106 14.48 -16.23 18.93
CA ALA A 106 13.10 -16.50 19.29
C ALA A 106 12.76 -17.99 19.24
N THR A 107 12.00 -18.46 20.23
CA THR A 107 11.50 -19.84 20.26
C THR A 107 10.44 -20.08 19.19
N PRO A 108 10.14 -21.34 18.81
CA PRO A 108 9.07 -21.64 17.87
C PRO A 108 7.71 -21.04 18.27
N GLU A 109 7.39 -21.01 19.56
CA GLU A 109 6.16 -20.43 20.11
C GLU A 109 6.13 -18.91 19.91
N GLN A 110 7.25 -18.22 20.17
CA GLN A 110 7.37 -16.78 19.93
C GLN A 110 7.28 -16.44 18.43
N ILE A 111 7.84 -17.29 17.56
CA ILE A 111 7.71 -17.13 16.11
C ILE A 111 6.25 -17.31 15.68
N LEU A 112 5.53 -18.29 16.24
CA LEU A 112 4.11 -18.50 15.96
C LEU A 112 3.27 -17.30 16.42
N GLU A 113 3.51 -16.79 17.63
CA GLU A 113 2.84 -15.61 18.15
C GLU A 113 3.11 -14.38 17.26
N ALA A 114 4.36 -14.16 16.87
CA ALA A 114 4.73 -13.09 15.95
C ALA A 114 4.00 -13.21 14.60
N ARG A 115 3.84 -14.42 14.05
CA ARG A 115 3.04 -14.64 12.84
C ARG A 115 1.57 -14.30 13.03
N LEU A 116 1.00 -14.63 14.19
CA LEU A 116 -0.38 -14.26 14.49
C LEU A 116 -0.55 -12.74 14.63
N GLN A 117 0.42 -12.05 15.22
CA GLN A 117 0.44 -10.58 15.28
C GLN A 117 0.50 -9.94 13.89
N LEU A 118 1.19 -10.56 12.92
CA LEU A 118 1.23 -10.05 11.53
C LEU A 118 -0.11 -10.15 10.79
N LEU A 119 -1.09 -10.91 11.31
CA LEU A 119 -2.45 -10.93 10.79
C LEU A 119 -3.30 -9.75 11.26
N ASP A 120 -2.90 -9.10 12.35
CA ASP A 120 -3.56 -7.89 12.83
C ASP A 120 -3.19 -6.71 11.90
N PRO A 121 -4.18 -6.07 11.25
CA PRO A 121 -3.88 -4.99 10.31
C PRO A 121 -3.21 -3.77 10.94
N ASP A 122 -3.49 -3.48 12.22
CA ASP A 122 -2.87 -2.38 12.94
C ASP A 122 -1.38 -2.63 13.14
N HIS A 123 -1.03 -3.81 13.67
CA HIS A 123 0.36 -4.22 13.83
C HIS A 123 1.10 -4.33 12.49
N ASN A 124 0.43 -4.82 11.44
CA ASN A 124 1.03 -4.94 10.12
C ASN A 124 1.37 -3.55 9.52
N VAL A 125 0.46 -2.59 9.62
CA VAL A 125 0.70 -1.21 9.19
C VAL A 125 1.76 -0.52 10.06
N GLU A 126 1.75 -0.73 11.38
CA GLU A 126 2.79 -0.23 12.29
C GLU A 126 4.17 -0.71 11.87
N LEU A 127 4.30 -2.02 11.60
CA LEU A 127 5.56 -2.64 11.22
C LEU A 127 6.06 -2.14 9.86
N LEU A 128 5.15 -1.91 8.90
CA LEU A 128 5.50 -1.32 7.60
C LEU A 128 6.07 0.09 7.76
N VAL A 129 5.38 0.92 8.55
CA VAL A 129 5.83 2.29 8.82
C VAL A 129 7.17 2.28 9.57
N GLY A 130 7.31 1.40 10.56
CA GLY A 130 8.56 1.20 11.30
C GLY A 130 9.72 0.77 10.40
N LYS A 131 9.45 -0.09 9.39
CA LYS A 131 10.44 -0.51 8.39
C LYS A 131 10.94 0.70 7.60
N PHE A 132 10.03 1.57 7.13
CA PHE A 132 10.42 2.78 6.42
C PHE A 132 11.17 3.77 7.29
N ALA A 133 10.76 3.97 8.55
CA ALA A 133 11.47 4.83 9.49
C ALA A 133 12.90 4.34 9.76
N ARG A 134 13.06 3.03 9.99
CA ARG A 134 14.36 2.38 10.18
C ARG A 134 15.25 2.50 8.95
N LEU A 135 14.71 2.28 7.75
CA LEU A 135 15.45 2.42 6.50
C LEU A 135 15.84 3.88 6.24
N ALA A 136 14.92 4.82 6.46
CA ALA A 136 15.19 6.24 6.30
C ALA A 136 16.32 6.71 7.24
N TYR A 137 16.33 6.22 8.48
CA TYR A 137 17.42 6.47 9.42
C TYR A 137 18.76 5.90 8.91
N LYS A 138 18.79 4.63 8.48
CA LYS A 138 20.02 3.99 7.98
C LYS A 138 20.58 4.65 6.72
N LEU A 139 19.71 5.26 5.91
CA LEU A 139 20.08 5.99 4.69
C LEU A 139 20.46 7.46 4.95
N GLY A 140 20.38 7.95 6.19
CA GLY A 140 20.64 9.35 6.52
C GLY A 140 19.62 10.32 5.91
N LEU A 141 18.38 9.88 5.65
CA LEU A 141 17.34 10.74 5.10
C LEU A 141 16.83 11.75 6.16
N PRO A 142 16.33 12.93 5.74
CA PRO A 142 15.74 13.90 6.65
C PRO A 142 14.65 13.29 7.54
N ARG A 143 14.76 13.48 8.86
CA ARG A 143 13.78 13.01 9.86
C ARG A 143 12.99 14.13 10.52
N HIS A 144 13.41 15.39 10.35
CA HIS A 144 12.70 16.54 10.90
C HIS A 144 11.46 16.93 10.08
N ARG A 145 11.31 16.39 8.87
CA ARG A 145 10.18 16.63 7.98
C ARG A 145 9.80 15.35 7.24
N THR A 146 8.56 15.28 6.78
CA THR A 146 8.10 14.22 5.88
C THR A 146 8.62 14.45 4.47
N LEU A 147 9.05 13.38 3.79
CA LEU A 147 9.49 13.43 2.40
C LEU A 147 8.28 13.53 1.46
N MET A 148 8.31 14.44 0.50
CA MET A 148 7.19 14.69 -0.42
C MET A 148 7.62 14.52 -1.88
N ALA A 149 7.05 13.53 -2.57
CA ALA A 149 7.38 13.24 -3.97
C ALA A 149 7.10 14.43 -4.90
N SER A 150 6.03 15.19 -4.66
CA SER A 150 5.62 16.35 -5.46
C SER A 150 6.44 17.61 -5.17
N GLY A 151 7.06 17.71 -3.99
CA GLY A 151 7.73 18.94 -3.54
C GLY A 151 9.18 19.06 -3.99
N HIS A 152 9.90 17.94 -4.16
CA HIS A 152 11.31 17.97 -4.54
C HIS A 152 11.76 16.64 -5.20
N PRO A 153 12.50 16.68 -6.33
CA PRO A 153 13.05 15.47 -6.95
C PRO A 153 13.91 14.58 -6.03
N ARG A 154 14.61 15.17 -5.04
CA ARG A 154 15.41 14.43 -4.06
C ARG A 154 14.53 13.59 -3.14
N ASP A 155 13.38 14.11 -2.73
CA ASP A 155 12.41 13.39 -1.92
C ASP A 155 11.77 12.26 -2.73
N ALA A 156 11.40 12.50 -3.99
CA ALA A 156 10.90 11.46 -4.87
C ALA A 156 11.92 10.30 -5.03
N LYS A 157 13.20 10.63 -5.23
CA LYS A 157 14.29 9.63 -5.28
C LYS A 157 14.44 8.88 -3.96
N ALA A 158 14.36 9.57 -2.83
CA ALA A 158 14.44 8.95 -1.51
C ALA A 158 13.28 7.98 -1.26
N LEU A 159 12.04 8.38 -1.60
CA LEU A 159 10.84 7.55 -1.52
C LEU A 159 10.95 6.32 -2.45
N ALA A 160 11.44 6.50 -3.68
CA ALA A 160 11.70 5.39 -4.60
C ALA A 160 12.75 4.42 -4.04
N THR A 161 13.78 4.93 -3.37
CA THR A 161 14.81 4.10 -2.73
C THR A 161 14.22 3.30 -1.56
N LEU A 162 13.35 3.93 -0.75
CA LEU A 162 12.63 3.22 0.30
C LEU A 162 11.73 2.11 -0.25
N ALA A 163 10.99 2.38 -1.34
CA ALA A 163 10.17 1.38 -2.02
C ALA A 163 11.03 0.22 -2.58
N TYR A 164 12.17 0.54 -3.22
CA TYR A 164 13.12 -0.47 -3.69
C TYR A 164 13.61 -1.37 -2.56
N LEU A 165 14.05 -0.78 -1.45
CA LEU A 165 14.53 -1.55 -0.29
C LEU A 165 13.42 -2.31 0.44
N HIS A 166 12.16 -1.93 0.23
CA HIS A 166 11.03 -2.67 0.75
C HIS A 166 10.82 -3.99 0.00
N ASN A 167 10.79 -3.96 -1.34
CA ASN A 167 10.39 -5.10 -2.19
C ASN A 167 11.56 -5.80 -2.92
N GLY A 168 12.63 -5.09 -3.24
CA GLY A 168 13.83 -5.60 -3.91
C GLY A 168 13.79 -5.63 -5.44
N LYS A 169 12.61 -5.44 -6.07
CA LYS A 169 12.46 -5.44 -7.54
C LYS A 169 12.73 -4.05 -8.14
N LEU A 170 13.41 -4.00 -9.29
CA LEU A 170 13.81 -2.75 -9.94
C LEU A 170 12.63 -1.93 -10.52
N ASP A 171 11.55 -2.58 -10.91
CA ASP A 171 10.36 -1.93 -11.46
C ASP A 171 9.42 -1.40 -10.37
N TYR A 172 9.52 -1.94 -9.15
CA TYR A 172 8.67 -1.61 -8.01
C TYR A 172 8.63 -0.10 -7.67
N PRO A 173 9.77 0.62 -7.59
CA PRO A 173 9.74 2.05 -7.25
C PRO A 173 8.95 2.89 -8.24
N ALA A 174 9.04 2.57 -9.53
CA ALA A 174 8.30 3.28 -10.56
C ALA A 174 6.78 3.03 -10.41
N ARG A 175 6.36 1.81 -10.07
CA ARG A 175 4.95 1.51 -9.78
C ARG A 175 4.46 2.27 -8.56
N ILE A 176 5.21 2.23 -7.45
CA ILE A 176 4.85 2.93 -6.22
C ILE A 176 4.75 4.44 -6.45
N LEU A 177 5.71 5.07 -7.13
CA LEU A 177 5.62 6.49 -7.45
C LEU A 177 4.40 6.82 -8.33
N ARG A 178 3.97 5.93 -9.23
CA ARG A 178 2.72 6.10 -9.99
C ARG A 178 1.49 6.01 -9.09
N TYR A 179 1.41 5.02 -8.22
CA TYR A 179 0.29 4.92 -7.26
C TYR A 179 0.26 6.08 -6.28
N MET A 180 1.41 6.61 -5.88
CA MET A 180 1.51 7.84 -5.09
C MET A 180 0.99 9.08 -5.83
N GLN A 181 0.68 9.01 -7.12
CA GLN A 181 0.03 10.06 -7.91
C GLN A 181 -1.42 9.72 -8.28
N ASP A 182 -1.93 8.55 -7.86
CA ASP A 182 -3.28 8.12 -8.18
C ASP A 182 -4.31 9.03 -7.46
N PRO A 183 -5.21 9.69 -8.20
CA PRO A 183 -6.17 10.62 -7.61
C PRO A 183 -7.12 9.97 -6.61
N ALA A 184 -7.49 8.70 -6.80
CA ALA A 184 -8.38 7.98 -5.90
C ALA A 184 -7.67 7.65 -4.58
N LEU A 185 -6.41 7.20 -4.63
CA LEU A 185 -5.61 7.01 -3.40
C LEU A 185 -5.37 8.34 -2.69
N HIS A 186 -5.12 9.42 -3.42
CA HIS A 186 -4.99 10.76 -2.84
C HIS A 186 -6.28 11.20 -2.14
N ALA A 187 -7.43 11.04 -2.78
CA ALA A 187 -8.73 11.37 -2.22
C ALA A 187 -9.05 10.49 -0.99
N LEU A 188 -8.66 9.22 -1.01
CA LEU A 188 -8.81 8.32 0.12
C LEU A 188 -7.98 8.78 1.32
N ILE A 189 -6.70 9.11 1.14
CA ILE A 189 -5.80 9.46 2.25
C ILE A 189 -6.08 10.86 2.80
N TYR A 190 -6.25 11.85 1.91
CA TYR A 190 -6.34 13.26 2.30
C TYR A 190 -7.74 13.86 2.20
N GLY A 191 -8.69 13.19 1.53
CA GLY A 191 -10.04 13.71 1.36
C GLY A 191 -10.79 13.76 2.68
N THR A 192 -11.44 14.89 2.95
CA THR A 192 -12.35 15.05 4.08
C THR A 192 -13.72 14.53 3.69
N ARG A 193 -14.23 13.46 4.33
CA ARG A 193 -15.65 13.13 4.24
C ARG A 193 -16.43 14.17 5.05
N GLN A 194 -17.08 15.09 4.37
CA GLN A 194 -18.15 15.87 5.01
C GLN A 194 -19.33 14.93 5.20
N SER A 195 -19.83 14.79 6.43
CA SER A 195 -21.10 14.16 6.69
C SER A 195 -22.16 14.92 5.91
N VAL A 196 -22.81 14.26 4.95
CA VAL A 196 -24.03 14.79 4.34
C VAL A 196 -25.09 14.79 5.44
N THR A 197 -25.23 15.91 6.13
CA THR A 197 -26.43 16.18 6.92
C THR A 197 -27.56 16.27 5.91
N SER A 198 -28.34 15.19 5.80
CA SER A 198 -29.61 15.26 5.05
C SER A 198 -30.39 16.46 5.58
N PRO A 199 -30.83 17.40 4.72
CA PRO A 199 -31.76 18.40 5.17
C PRO A 199 -33.00 17.63 5.63
N LEU A 200 -33.32 17.71 6.91
CA LEU A 200 -34.58 17.24 7.46
C LEU A 200 -35.70 17.91 6.63
N ILE A 201 -36.46 17.09 5.90
CA ILE A 201 -37.79 17.44 5.39
C ILE A 201 -38.78 17.00 6.46
#